data_AF-A0A2V7XLM1-F1
#
_entry.id   AF-A0A2V7XLM1-F1
#
_cell.length_a   1.000
_cell.length_b   1.000
_cell.length_c   1.000
_cell.angle_alpha   90.00
_cell.angle_beta   90.00
_cell.angle_gamma   90.00
#
_symmetry.space_group_name_H-M   'P 1'
#
loop_
_entity.id
_entity.type
_entity.pdbx_description
1 polymer ?
#
loop_
_entity_poly.entity_id
_entity_poly.type
_entity_poly.pdbx_seq_one_letter_code
_entity_poly.pdbx_strand_id
1 'polypeptide(L)'
;GTGDWNDGMNRVGHLGLGESTWLGFFLHGILGDFATLCESRGDTAKAERYRGQVRRLAAALELSWDGEWYRRGYYDDGTPLGSAQNDECKIDSIAQSWAVLSGAVPIRFGDRAIDAVRAHLVRRAIRVVLLLSPPFDTSAQDPGYIRGYPPGVRENGGQYTHAAVWAVMAMARLGSGDEAMELFHMLNPINHSRTPADAERYRTEPYVVAADVYAHPAHPGRGGWTWYTGAAGWLYRTGLESLLGLRRQGASFAIDPCIPALWPEYAIVWRFGRTRYEITVANPEHRCRGVAAAELDGTAVDPAAVPLVDDGGTHIVKVVLGAEPRPLAPSRRAVTTA
;
A
#
# COMPACT_ATOMS: atom_id res chain seq x y z
N GLY A 1 -18.88 -2.10 -15.17
CA GLY A 1 -17.89 -2.41 -16.22
C GLY A 1 -17.48 -3.87 -16.13
N THR A 2 -16.84 -4.44 -17.16
CA THR A 2 -16.50 -5.87 -17.24
C THR A 2 -15.14 -6.23 -16.61
N GLY A 3 -14.66 -5.42 -15.68
CA GLY A 3 -13.36 -5.60 -15.04
C GLY A 3 -12.85 -4.32 -14.40
N ASP A 4 -12.02 -4.48 -13.39
CA ASP A 4 -11.19 -3.43 -12.82
C ASP A 4 -9.74 -3.93 -12.79
N TRP A 5 -8.96 -3.70 -11.73
CA TRP A 5 -7.62 -4.31 -11.65
C TRP A 5 -7.66 -5.84 -11.57
N ASN A 6 -8.73 -6.43 -11.01
CA ASN A 6 -8.91 -7.87 -11.02
C ASN A 6 -9.68 -8.28 -12.28
N ASP A 7 -8.93 -8.63 -13.34
CA ASP A 7 -9.49 -9.08 -14.61
C ASP A 7 -10.46 -10.26 -14.44
N GLY A 8 -10.23 -11.11 -13.42
CA GLY A 8 -11.05 -12.28 -13.08
C GLY A 8 -12.50 -11.96 -12.71
N MET A 9 -12.77 -10.71 -12.30
CA MET A 9 -14.09 -10.24 -11.87
C MET A 9 -14.91 -9.66 -13.04
N ASN A 10 -14.90 -10.34 -14.19
CA ASN A 10 -15.44 -9.80 -15.43
C ASN A 10 -16.98 -9.80 -15.55
N ARG A 11 -17.69 -10.47 -14.64
CA ARG A 11 -19.16 -10.54 -14.65
C ARG A 11 -19.83 -9.72 -13.54
N VAL A 12 -19.06 -9.04 -12.69
CA VAL A 12 -19.61 -8.20 -11.61
C VAL A 12 -20.49 -7.07 -12.15
N GLY A 13 -20.03 -6.35 -13.19
CA GLY A 13 -20.72 -5.19 -13.74
C GLY A 13 -20.90 -5.24 -15.26
N HIS A 14 -21.12 -6.44 -15.81
CA HIS A 14 -21.18 -6.69 -17.26
C HIS A 14 -22.44 -6.14 -17.93
N LEU A 15 -23.49 -5.86 -17.15
CA LEU A 15 -24.69 -5.14 -17.62
C LEU A 15 -24.55 -3.62 -17.47
N GLY A 16 -23.41 -3.14 -16.97
CA GLY A 16 -23.08 -1.72 -16.90
C GLY A 16 -23.54 -1.02 -15.61
N LEU A 17 -24.09 -1.74 -14.63
CA LEU A 17 -24.59 -1.21 -13.38
C LEU A 17 -23.71 -1.55 -12.18
N GLY A 18 -22.93 -2.63 -12.25
CA GLY A 18 -22.04 -3.03 -11.17
C GLY A 18 -20.91 -2.03 -10.89
N GLU A 19 -20.53 -1.96 -9.62
CA GLU A 19 -19.64 -0.94 -9.06
C GLU A 19 -18.39 -1.56 -8.41
N SER A 20 -17.27 -0.82 -8.42
CA SER A 20 -16.01 -1.24 -7.80
C SER A 20 -15.57 -0.21 -6.75
N THR A 21 -15.55 -0.64 -5.48
CA THR A 21 -15.05 0.17 -4.37
C THR A 21 -13.56 0.47 -4.51
N TRP A 22 -12.78 -0.53 -4.93
CA TRP A 22 -11.35 -0.36 -5.21
C TRP A 22 -11.10 0.72 -6.25
N LEU A 23 -11.82 0.68 -7.38
CA LEU A 23 -11.66 1.65 -8.45
C LEU A 23 -12.07 3.05 -7.98
N GLY A 24 -13.09 3.15 -7.12
CA GLY A 24 -13.47 4.42 -6.48
C GLY A 24 -12.34 5.00 -5.63
N PHE A 25 -11.71 4.21 -4.75
CA PHE A 25 -10.55 4.65 -3.96
C PHE A 25 -9.36 5.03 -4.84
N PHE A 26 -9.07 4.22 -5.86
CA PHE A 26 -7.99 4.48 -6.81
C PHE A 26 -8.21 5.81 -7.55
N LEU A 27 -9.43 6.02 -8.07
CA LEU A 27 -9.80 7.23 -8.79
C LEU A 27 -9.80 8.46 -7.88
N HIS A 28 -10.24 8.33 -6.62
CA HIS A 28 -10.14 9.40 -5.63
C HIS A 28 -8.70 9.89 -5.50
N GLY A 29 -7.74 8.98 -5.29
CA GLY A 29 -6.33 9.31 -5.18
C GLY A 29 -5.79 10.01 -6.44
N ILE A 30 -6.05 9.42 -7.61
CA ILE A 30 -5.61 10.00 -8.90
C ILE A 30 -6.15 11.41 -9.10
N LEU A 31 -7.45 11.64 -8.87
CA LEU A 31 -8.07 12.94 -9.10
C LEU A 31 -7.54 14.00 -8.14
N GLY A 32 -7.21 13.63 -6.90
CA GLY A 32 -6.56 14.52 -5.94
C GLY A 32 -5.18 14.98 -6.42
N ASP A 33 -4.34 14.02 -6.83
CA ASP A 33 -3.00 14.32 -7.36
C ASP A 33 -3.08 15.15 -8.65
N PHE A 34 -3.99 14.80 -9.56
CA PHE A 34 -4.17 15.52 -10.81
C PHE A 34 -4.72 16.93 -10.60
N ALA A 35 -5.59 17.15 -9.61
CA ALA A 35 -6.06 18.48 -9.26
C ALA A 35 -4.91 19.40 -8.84
N THR A 36 -3.98 18.89 -8.03
CA THR A 36 -2.76 19.62 -7.62
C THR A 36 -1.91 19.98 -8.83
N LEU A 37 -1.74 19.06 -9.77
CA LEU A 37 -1.01 19.29 -11.02
C LEU A 37 -1.70 20.30 -11.96
N CYS A 38 -3.03 20.29 -12.02
CA CYS A 38 -3.80 21.27 -12.79
C CYS A 38 -3.62 22.68 -12.21
N GLU A 39 -3.71 22.81 -10.88
CA GLU A 39 -3.53 24.09 -10.18
C GLU A 39 -2.11 24.64 -10.38
N SER A 40 -1.08 23.80 -10.25
CA SER A 40 0.31 24.23 -10.47
C SER A 40 0.60 24.69 -11.91
N ARG A 41 -0.27 24.37 -12.86
CA ARG A 41 -0.21 24.80 -14.26
C ARG A 41 -1.19 25.92 -14.61
N GLY A 42 -1.92 26.45 -13.61
CA GLY A 42 -2.91 27.52 -13.79
C GLY A 42 -4.27 27.08 -14.32
N ASP A 43 -4.54 25.78 -14.49
CA ASP A 43 -5.84 25.25 -14.91
C ASP A 43 -6.77 25.06 -13.69
N THR A 44 -7.15 26.17 -13.07
CA THR A 44 -7.93 26.21 -11.82
C THR A 44 -9.34 25.65 -11.98
N ALA A 45 -9.96 25.84 -13.15
CA ALA A 45 -11.30 25.30 -13.44
C ALA A 45 -11.32 23.77 -13.45
N LYS A 46 -10.31 23.14 -14.08
CA LYS A 46 -10.17 21.68 -14.06
C LYS A 46 -9.80 21.16 -12.67
N ALA A 47 -8.93 21.87 -11.95
CA ALA A 47 -8.56 21.53 -10.58
C ALA A 47 -9.80 21.50 -9.66
N GLU A 48 -10.65 22.54 -9.69
CA GLU A 48 -11.87 22.56 -8.87
C GLU A 48 -12.86 21.47 -9.27
N ARG A 49 -13.01 21.21 -10.57
CA ARG A 49 -13.84 20.08 -11.04
C ARG A 49 -13.38 18.75 -10.45
N TYR A 50 -12.09 18.47 -10.47
CA TYR A 50 -11.54 17.23 -9.91
C TYR A 50 -11.67 17.18 -8.39
N ARG A 51 -11.43 18.28 -7.67
CA ARG A 51 -11.69 18.38 -6.23
C ARG A 51 -13.16 18.12 -5.90
N GLY A 52 -14.09 18.60 -6.73
CA GLY A 52 -15.51 18.28 -6.63
C GLY A 52 -15.79 16.78 -6.75
N GLN A 53 -15.16 16.10 -7.71
CA GLN A 53 -15.29 14.64 -7.87
C GLN A 53 -14.66 13.87 -6.70
N VAL A 54 -13.50 14.31 -6.19
CA VAL A 54 -12.85 13.75 -4.99
C VAL A 54 -13.81 13.77 -3.81
N ARG A 55 -14.45 14.92 -3.53
CA ARG A 55 -15.46 15.03 -2.44
C ARG A 55 -16.65 14.09 -2.65
N ARG A 56 -17.16 13.98 -3.88
CA ARG A 56 -18.27 13.08 -4.22
C ARG A 56 -17.88 11.61 -4.04
N LEU A 57 -16.68 11.22 -4.48
CA LEU A 57 -16.18 9.85 -4.33
C LEU A 57 -15.97 9.50 -2.86
N ALA A 58 -15.36 10.39 -2.07
CA ALA A 58 -15.18 10.15 -0.62
C ALA A 58 -16.51 9.85 0.07
N ALA A 59 -17.55 10.67 -0.17
CA ALA A 59 -18.88 10.44 0.39
C ALA A 59 -19.51 9.10 -0.06
N ALA A 60 -19.35 8.71 -1.32
CA ALA A 60 -19.84 7.43 -1.82
C ALA A 60 -19.06 6.23 -1.25
N LEU A 61 -17.73 6.36 -1.11
CA LEU A 61 -16.86 5.32 -0.59
C LEU A 61 -17.10 5.06 0.90
N GLU A 62 -17.46 6.08 1.69
CA GLU A 62 -17.88 5.88 3.08
C GLU A 62 -19.09 4.94 3.20
N LEU A 63 -20.02 4.96 2.23
CA LEU A 63 -21.20 4.08 2.21
C LEU A 63 -20.87 2.62 1.87
N SER A 64 -19.66 2.36 1.35
CA SER A 64 -19.19 1.00 1.08
C SER A 64 -18.64 0.28 2.32
N TRP A 65 -18.63 0.95 3.49
CA TRP A 65 -18.26 0.32 4.75
C TRP A 65 -19.26 -0.77 5.15
N ASP A 66 -18.74 -1.94 5.54
CA ASP A 66 -19.52 -3.13 5.88
C ASP A 66 -19.48 -3.49 7.38
N GLY A 67 -19.00 -2.58 8.22
CA GLY A 67 -18.92 -2.76 9.67
C GLY A 67 -17.48 -2.86 10.18
N GLU A 68 -16.69 -3.79 9.61
CA GLU A 68 -15.28 -4.02 9.98
C GLU A 68 -14.30 -3.84 8.80
N TRP A 69 -14.78 -3.83 7.56
CA TRP A 69 -13.99 -3.59 6.35
C TRP A 69 -14.87 -2.99 5.25
N TYR A 70 -14.26 -2.57 4.14
CA TYR A 70 -14.97 -2.07 2.96
C TYR A 70 -15.40 -3.22 2.05
N ARG A 71 -16.62 -3.12 1.52
CA ARG A 71 -17.09 -4.03 0.45
C ARG A 71 -16.19 -3.92 -0.75
N ARG A 72 -16.02 -5.02 -1.48
CA ARG A 72 -15.24 -5.06 -2.72
C ARG A 72 -15.94 -4.32 -3.87
N GLY A 73 -17.27 -4.33 -3.87
CA GLY A 73 -18.11 -3.66 -4.86
C GLY A 73 -19.56 -4.15 -4.78
N TYR A 74 -20.30 -3.92 -5.86
CA TYR A 74 -21.68 -4.37 -6.02
C TYR A 74 -21.88 -4.97 -7.41
N TYR A 75 -22.66 -6.04 -7.48
CA TYR A 75 -23.09 -6.63 -8.74
C TYR A 75 -24.08 -5.73 -9.48
N ASP A 76 -24.36 -6.03 -10.76
CA ASP A 76 -25.34 -5.31 -11.58
C ASP A 76 -26.75 -5.23 -10.95
N ASP A 77 -27.13 -6.20 -10.11
CA ASP A 77 -28.41 -6.23 -9.39
C ASP A 77 -28.38 -5.52 -8.03
N GLY A 78 -27.25 -4.92 -7.65
CA GLY A 78 -27.02 -4.27 -6.37
C GLY A 78 -26.60 -5.20 -5.23
N THR A 79 -26.50 -6.51 -5.46
CA THR A 79 -26.01 -7.46 -4.45
C THR A 79 -24.58 -7.10 -4.05
N PRO A 80 -24.25 -7.05 -2.74
CA PRO A 80 -22.89 -6.73 -2.30
C PRO A 80 -21.90 -7.86 -2.60
N LEU A 81 -20.68 -7.46 -2.96
CA LEU A 81 -19.51 -8.31 -3.15
C LEU A 81 -18.44 -7.92 -2.12
N GLY A 82 -17.72 -8.88 -1.52
CA GLY A 82 -16.71 -8.54 -0.51
C GLY A 82 -17.32 -8.16 0.83
N SER A 83 -18.45 -8.75 1.20
CA SER A 83 -19.22 -8.43 2.39
C SER A 83 -19.18 -9.55 3.42
N ALA A 84 -19.26 -9.20 4.71
CA ALA A 84 -19.45 -10.12 5.82
C ALA A 84 -20.69 -11.04 5.66
N GLN A 85 -21.66 -10.62 4.84
CA GLN A 85 -22.87 -11.39 4.52
C GLN A 85 -22.66 -12.43 3.41
N ASN A 86 -21.58 -12.36 2.64
CA ASN A 86 -21.32 -13.32 1.57
C ASN A 86 -20.79 -14.64 2.15
N ASP A 87 -21.03 -15.78 1.49
CA ASP A 87 -20.46 -17.07 1.91
C ASP A 87 -18.98 -17.19 1.49
N GLU A 88 -18.66 -16.68 0.31
CA GLU A 88 -17.34 -16.66 -0.33
C GLU A 88 -16.95 -15.22 -0.62
N CYS A 89 -15.64 -14.94 -0.74
CA CYS A 89 -15.10 -13.59 -0.89
C CYS A 89 -15.72 -12.62 0.13
N LYS A 90 -15.66 -12.96 1.41
CA LYS A 90 -16.15 -12.10 2.50
C LYS A 90 -15.34 -10.81 2.61
N ILE A 91 -14.04 -10.92 2.34
CA ILE A 91 -13.10 -9.82 2.35
C ILE A 91 -12.12 -9.97 1.19
N ASP A 92 -11.80 -8.85 0.56
CA ASP A 92 -10.79 -8.72 -0.49
C ASP A 92 -9.80 -7.60 -0.09
N SER A 93 -8.52 -7.88 -0.23
CA SER A 93 -7.40 -7.04 0.24
C SER A 93 -7.28 -5.70 -0.49
N ILE A 94 -7.68 -5.60 -1.76
CA ILE A 94 -7.35 -4.40 -2.56
C ILE A 94 -8.21 -3.22 -2.15
N ALA A 95 -9.50 -3.44 -1.84
CA ALA A 95 -10.36 -2.37 -1.33
C ALA A 95 -9.84 -1.84 0.02
N GLN A 96 -9.35 -2.71 0.88
CA GLN A 96 -8.84 -2.33 2.21
C GLN A 96 -7.52 -1.56 2.11
N SER A 97 -6.61 -2.05 1.29
CA SER A 97 -5.31 -1.42 1.06
C SER A 97 -5.50 -0.01 0.49
N TRP A 98 -6.39 0.14 -0.51
CA TRP A 98 -6.64 1.42 -1.15
C TRP A 98 -7.51 2.37 -0.32
N ALA A 99 -8.29 1.90 0.65
CA ALA A 99 -8.92 2.78 1.64
C ALA A 99 -7.87 3.59 2.42
N VAL A 100 -6.73 2.97 2.75
CA VAL A 100 -5.59 3.65 3.39
C VAL A 100 -4.81 4.49 2.38
N LEU A 101 -4.39 3.89 1.26
CA LEU A 101 -3.47 4.52 0.31
C LEU A 101 -4.07 5.73 -0.40
N SER A 102 -5.38 5.74 -0.63
CA SER A 102 -6.08 6.85 -1.29
C SER A 102 -6.27 8.07 -0.40
N GLY A 103 -6.23 7.91 0.93
CA GLY A 103 -6.60 8.95 1.89
C GLY A 103 -8.07 9.39 1.80
N ALA A 104 -8.94 8.62 1.14
CA ALA A 104 -10.33 9.02 0.90
C ALA A 104 -11.23 8.97 2.14
N VAL A 105 -10.82 8.23 3.16
CA VAL A 105 -11.61 7.94 4.35
C VAL A 105 -10.82 8.24 5.62
N PRO A 106 -11.49 8.54 6.74
CA PRO A 106 -10.81 8.77 8.01
C PRO A 106 -9.89 7.59 8.43
N ILE A 107 -8.71 7.91 8.95
CA ILE A 107 -7.65 6.92 9.26
C ILE A 107 -8.13 5.74 10.12
N ARG A 108 -9.03 5.99 11.09
CA ARG A 108 -9.61 4.95 11.95
C ARG A 108 -10.29 3.80 11.19
N PHE A 109 -10.89 4.09 10.02
CA PHE A 109 -11.48 3.06 9.18
C PHE A 109 -10.43 2.31 8.39
N GLY A 110 -9.37 3.01 7.96
CA GLY A 110 -8.18 2.39 7.37
C GLY A 110 -7.50 1.42 8.33
N ASP A 111 -7.28 1.83 9.59
CA ASP A 111 -6.73 0.96 10.65
C ASP A 111 -7.57 -0.31 10.81
N ARG A 112 -8.89 -0.13 10.95
CA ARG A 112 -9.85 -1.22 11.11
C ARG A 112 -9.88 -2.16 9.89
N ALA A 113 -9.84 -1.62 8.68
CA ALA A 113 -9.81 -2.41 7.45
C ALA A 113 -8.51 -3.24 7.35
N ILE A 114 -7.37 -2.68 7.75
CA ILE A 114 -6.10 -3.41 7.78
C ILE A 114 -6.06 -4.45 8.92
N ASP A 115 -6.70 -4.20 10.06
CA ASP A 115 -6.92 -5.23 11.09
C ASP A 115 -7.68 -6.44 10.53
N ALA A 116 -8.70 -6.21 9.70
CA ALA A 116 -9.41 -7.30 9.03
C ALA A 116 -8.50 -8.05 8.04
N VAL A 117 -7.64 -7.35 7.28
CA VAL A 117 -6.62 -8.00 6.42
C VAL A 117 -5.69 -8.88 7.25
N ARG A 118 -5.19 -8.39 8.40
CA ARG A 118 -4.34 -9.16 9.31
C ARG A 118 -5.02 -10.44 9.78
N ALA A 119 -6.26 -10.31 10.26
CA ALA A 119 -7.02 -11.41 10.82
C ALA A 119 -7.39 -12.47 9.77
N HIS A 120 -7.78 -12.04 8.57
CA HIS A 120 -8.43 -12.93 7.60
C HIS A 120 -7.54 -13.33 6.43
N LEU A 121 -6.55 -12.52 6.04
CA LEU A 121 -5.82 -12.71 4.79
C LEU A 121 -4.32 -13.00 4.97
N VAL A 122 -3.75 -12.80 6.16
CA VAL A 122 -2.36 -13.19 6.42
C VAL A 122 -2.30 -14.67 6.85
N ARG A 123 -1.43 -15.46 6.21
CA ARG A 123 -1.17 -16.87 6.52
C ARG A 123 0.31 -17.08 6.81
N ARG A 124 0.74 -16.71 8.01
CA ARG A 124 2.14 -16.75 8.46
C ARG A 124 2.79 -18.14 8.34
N ALA A 125 2.06 -19.20 8.66
CA ALA A 125 2.56 -20.59 8.60
C ALA A 125 3.06 -21.02 7.20
N ILE A 126 2.51 -20.43 6.14
CA ILE A 126 2.90 -20.69 4.76
C ILE A 126 3.48 -19.45 4.06
N ARG A 127 3.74 -18.37 4.82
CA ARG A 127 4.30 -17.08 4.35
C ARG A 127 3.53 -16.49 3.16
N VAL A 128 2.21 -16.46 3.24
CA VAL A 128 1.31 -15.99 2.17
C VAL A 128 0.37 -14.90 2.66
N VAL A 129 0.11 -13.90 1.81
CA VAL A 129 -0.90 -12.85 2.01
C VAL A 129 -1.96 -13.00 0.91
N LEU A 130 -3.16 -13.45 1.28
CA LEU A 130 -4.23 -13.79 0.35
C LEU A 130 -4.84 -12.54 -0.30
N LEU A 131 -5.25 -12.64 -1.57
CA LEU A 131 -6.02 -11.61 -2.25
C LEU A 131 -7.42 -11.47 -1.63
N LEU A 132 -8.10 -12.58 -1.39
CA LEU A 132 -9.46 -12.64 -0.85
C LEU A 132 -9.68 -13.92 -0.04
N SER A 133 -10.71 -13.93 0.81
CA SER A 133 -11.09 -15.12 1.59
C SER A 133 -12.56 -15.08 2.03
N PRO A 134 -13.25 -16.24 2.10
CA PRO A 134 -12.88 -17.52 1.46
C PRO A 134 -12.78 -17.40 -0.07
N PRO A 135 -12.07 -18.29 -0.78
CA PRO A 135 -12.10 -18.35 -2.24
C PRO A 135 -13.51 -18.67 -2.75
N PHE A 136 -13.78 -18.32 -4.01
CA PHE A 136 -15.00 -18.76 -4.69
C PHE A 136 -14.90 -20.22 -5.09
N ASP A 137 -15.98 -20.98 -4.91
CA ASP A 137 -16.03 -22.39 -5.25
C ASP A 137 -17.45 -22.82 -5.62
N THR A 138 -18.36 -22.76 -4.65
CA THR A 138 -19.69 -23.37 -4.73
C THR A 138 -20.84 -22.37 -4.65
N SER A 139 -20.58 -21.12 -4.25
CA SER A 139 -21.65 -20.12 -4.10
C SER A 139 -22.35 -19.81 -5.43
N ALA A 140 -23.58 -19.28 -5.31
CA ALA A 140 -24.36 -18.79 -6.44
C ALA A 140 -23.81 -17.49 -7.03
N GLN A 141 -22.85 -16.84 -6.37
CA GLN A 141 -22.23 -15.61 -6.85
C GLN A 141 -21.46 -15.90 -8.15
N ASP A 142 -21.66 -15.05 -9.16
CA ASP A 142 -20.95 -15.15 -10.44
C ASP A 142 -20.06 -13.92 -10.66
N PRO A 143 -18.90 -13.85 -10.00
CA PRO A 143 -17.93 -12.78 -10.23
C PRO A 143 -17.31 -12.84 -11.65
N GLY A 144 -17.40 -13.98 -12.34
CA GLY A 144 -16.77 -14.19 -13.63
C GLY A 144 -15.69 -15.25 -13.62
N TYR A 145 -14.72 -15.14 -14.54
CA TYR A 145 -13.77 -16.22 -14.81
C TYR A 145 -12.82 -16.53 -13.64
N ILE A 146 -12.74 -15.68 -12.61
CA ILE A 146 -12.01 -15.98 -11.36
C ILE A 146 -12.41 -17.34 -10.77
N ARG A 147 -13.67 -17.76 -10.94
CA ARG A 147 -14.15 -19.09 -10.53
C ARG A 147 -13.60 -20.25 -11.35
N GLY A 148 -12.99 -19.97 -12.50
CA GLY A 148 -12.28 -20.97 -13.31
C GLY A 148 -10.97 -21.44 -12.67
N TYR A 149 -10.44 -20.70 -11.67
CA TYR A 149 -9.27 -21.14 -10.91
C TYR A 149 -9.67 -21.98 -9.69
N PRO A 150 -8.88 -23.02 -9.35
CA PRO A 150 -9.07 -23.76 -8.11
C PRO A 150 -8.99 -22.83 -6.86
N PRO A 151 -9.74 -23.13 -5.79
CA PRO A 151 -9.66 -22.40 -4.53
C PRO A 151 -8.24 -22.27 -3.98
N GLY A 152 -7.77 -21.05 -3.71
CA GLY A 152 -6.42 -20.79 -3.22
C GLY A 152 -5.35 -20.65 -4.31
N VAL A 153 -5.74 -20.52 -5.58
CA VAL A 153 -4.84 -20.36 -6.73
C VAL A 153 -5.07 -19.01 -7.40
N ARG A 154 -3.99 -18.29 -7.70
CA ARG A 154 -4.00 -16.98 -8.37
C ARG A 154 -4.99 -16.01 -7.72
N GLU A 155 -5.86 -15.37 -8.50
CA GLU A 155 -6.85 -14.41 -8.03
C GLU A 155 -7.92 -15.05 -7.13
N ASN A 156 -8.18 -16.36 -7.27
CA ASN A 156 -9.20 -17.04 -6.47
C ASN A 156 -8.67 -17.45 -5.09
N GLY A 157 -8.36 -16.45 -4.25
CA GLY A 157 -7.93 -16.65 -2.87
C GLY A 157 -6.49 -17.16 -2.70
N GLY A 158 -5.66 -17.13 -3.73
CA GLY A 158 -4.21 -17.23 -3.59
C GLY A 158 -3.60 -15.89 -3.17
N GLN A 159 -2.29 -15.84 -2.94
CA GLN A 159 -1.58 -14.56 -2.95
C GLN A 159 -1.45 -14.11 -4.38
N TYR A 160 -2.01 -12.95 -4.70
CA TYR A 160 -1.62 -12.19 -5.87
C TYR A 160 -0.63 -11.13 -5.41
N THR A 161 0.67 -11.31 -5.69
CA THR A 161 1.75 -10.58 -5.02
C THR A 161 1.62 -9.06 -5.19
N HIS A 162 1.12 -8.58 -6.32
CA HIS A 162 0.88 -7.15 -6.54
C HIS A 162 -0.16 -6.58 -5.53
N ALA A 163 -1.26 -7.30 -5.26
CA ALA A 163 -2.23 -6.91 -4.24
C ALA A 163 -1.64 -7.01 -2.82
N ALA A 164 -0.89 -8.07 -2.54
CA ALA A 164 -0.21 -8.24 -1.26
C ALA A 164 0.79 -7.11 -0.98
N VAL A 165 1.47 -6.61 -2.01
CA VAL A 165 2.36 -5.46 -1.91
C VAL A 165 1.60 -4.20 -1.47
N TRP A 166 0.40 -3.95 -2.00
CA TRP A 166 -0.41 -2.81 -1.53
C TRP A 166 -0.84 -2.95 -0.07
N ALA A 167 -1.10 -4.16 0.42
CA ALA A 167 -1.37 -4.39 1.84
C ALA A 167 -0.16 -4.00 2.70
N VAL A 168 1.06 -4.35 2.27
CA VAL A 168 2.31 -3.93 2.96
C VAL A 168 2.46 -2.41 2.94
N MET A 169 2.23 -1.76 1.80
CA MET A 169 2.28 -0.30 1.70
C MET A 169 1.26 0.37 2.60
N ALA A 170 0.05 -0.18 2.72
CA ALA A 170 -0.98 0.35 3.61
C ALA A 170 -0.59 0.21 5.09
N MET A 171 -0.05 -0.94 5.51
CA MET A 171 0.48 -1.11 6.87
C MET A 171 1.61 -0.12 7.18
N ALA A 172 2.52 0.09 6.23
CA ALA A 172 3.59 1.08 6.35
C ALA A 172 3.01 2.50 6.48
N ARG A 173 1.98 2.84 5.68
CA ARG A 173 1.30 4.15 5.73
C ARG A 173 0.66 4.43 7.10
N LEU A 174 0.17 3.40 7.77
CA LEU A 174 -0.39 3.46 9.13
C LEU A 174 0.68 3.43 10.24
N GLY A 175 1.97 3.33 9.89
CA GLY A 175 3.07 3.35 10.86
C GLY A 175 3.41 2.00 11.49
N SER A 176 2.88 0.89 10.95
CA SER A 176 3.13 -0.47 11.47
C SER A 176 4.44 -1.06 10.93
N GLY A 177 5.59 -0.43 11.22
CA GLY A 177 6.88 -0.73 10.58
C GLY A 177 7.41 -2.16 10.78
N ASP A 178 7.34 -2.70 12.01
CA ASP A 178 7.76 -4.08 12.30
C ASP A 178 6.97 -5.10 11.47
N GLU A 179 5.64 -4.95 11.44
CA GLU A 179 4.76 -5.85 10.71
C GLU A 179 4.86 -5.65 9.19
N ALA A 180 4.96 -4.40 8.72
CA ALA A 180 5.15 -4.13 7.29
C ALA A 180 6.43 -4.79 6.77
N MET A 181 7.51 -4.79 7.55
CA MET A 181 8.74 -5.52 7.20
C MET A 181 8.57 -7.05 7.28
N GLU A 182 7.84 -7.57 8.27
CA GLU A 182 7.49 -9.00 8.35
C GLU A 182 6.80 -9.45 7.06
N LEU A 183 5.74 -8.75 6.64
CA LEU A 183 5.03 -9.10 5.41
C LEU A 183 5.89 -8.87 4.17
N PHE A 184 6.68 -7.79 4.10
CA PHE A 184 7.64 -7.61 3.01
C PHE A 184 8.59 -8.81 2.87
N HIS A 185 9.06 -9.36 3.99
CA HIS A 185 9.85 -10.59 4.01
C HIS A 185 9.07 -11.83 3.59
N MET A 186 7.75 -11.91 3.87
CA MET A 186 6.88 -12.95 3.32
C MET A 186 6.70 -12.81 1.80
N LEU A 187 6.85 -11.63 1.20
CA LEU A 187 6.75 -11.45 -0.26
C LEU A 187 8.07 -11.65 -1.00
N ASN A 188 9.20 -11.59 -0.29
CA ASN A 188 10.53 -11.66 -0.89
C ASN A 188 10.89 -13.11 -1.30
N PRO A 189 11.15 -13.37 -2.60
CA PRO A 189 11.44 -14.73 -3.11
C PRO A 189 12.70 -15.36 -2.49
N ILE A 190 13.67 -14.55 -2.06
CA ILE A 190 14.87 -15.04 -1.36
C ILE A 190 14.48 -15.74 -0.06
N ASN A 191 13.48 -15.21 0.65
CA ASN A 191 13.02 -15.79 1.91
C ASN A 191 12.20 -17.08 1.73
N HIS A 192 11.65 -17.32 0.54
CA HIS A 192 10.95 -18.55 0.18
C HIS A 192 11.86 -19.70 -0.25
N SER A 193 13.18 -19.49 -0.23
CA SER A 193 14.15 -20.42 -0.82
C SER A 193 15.45 -20.53 0.00
N ARG A 194 15.39 -20.15 1.28
CA ARG A 194 16.57 -20.13 2.19
C ARG A 194 17.10 -21.52 2.54
N THR A 195 16.27 -22.54 2.40
CA THR A 195 16.64 -23.94 2.65
C THR A 195 16.20 -24.82 1.48
N PRO A 196 16.80 -26.01 1.29
CA PRO A 196 16.36 -26.95 0.26
C PRO A 196 14.87 -27.30 0.38
N ALA A 197 14.34 -27.45 1.61
CA ALA A 197 12.93 -27.74 1.83
C ALA A 197 12.01 -26.55 1.46
N ASP A 198 12.45 -25.32 1.73
CA ASP A 198 11.73 -24.11 1.31
C ASP A 198 11.70 -24.00 -0.22
N ALA A 199 12.85 -24.20 -0.89
CA ALA A 199 12.93 -24.17 -2.34
C ALA A 199 12.06 -25.27 -3.00
N GLU A 200 12.03 -26.46 -2.43
CA GLU A 200 11.18 -27.57 -2.89
C GLU A 200 9.68 -27.27 -2.71
N ARG A 201 9.31 -26.49 -1.69
CA ARG A 201 7.95 -25.96 -1.52
C ARG A 201 7.63 -24.87 -2.52
N TYR A 202 8.52 -23.88 -2.67
CA TYR A 202 8.30 -22.69 -3.49
C TYR A 202 8.31 -23.00 -5.00
N ARG A 203 9.15 -23.95 -5.46
CA ARG A 203 9.20 -24.45 -6.85
C ARG A 203 9.47 -23.42 -7.93
N THR A 204 9.85 -22.20 -7.59
CA THR A 204 10.20 -21.13 -8.52
C THR A 204 11.53 -20.48 -8.15
N GLU A 205 12.01 -19.60 -9.02
CA GLU A 205 13.34 -19.03 -8.91
C GLU A 205 13.45 -18.03 -7.73
N PRO A 206 14.54 -18.08 -6.95
CA PRO A 206 14.66 -17.31 -5.71
C PRO A 206 15.04 -15.83 -5.93
N TYR A 207 15.28 -15.43 -7.18
CA TYR A 207 15.84 -14.13 -7.57
C TYR A 207 14.87 -13.26 -8.39
N VAL A 208 13.66 -13.76 -8.68
CA VAL A 208 12.57 -12.98 -9.30
C VAL A 208 11.29 -13.09 -8.48
N VAL A 209 10.50 -12.02 -8.49
CA VAL A 209 9.20 -11.99 -7.81
C VAL A 209 8.19 -12.83 -8.60
N ALA A 210 7.50 -13.75 -7.91
CA ALA A 210 6.34 -14.43 -8.49
C ALA A 210 5.11 -13.52 -8.46
N ALA A 211 4.33 -13.52 -9.54
CA ALA A 211 3.05 -12.84 -9.64
C ALA A 211 2.05 -13.38 -8.62
N ASP A 212 2.11 -14.69 -8.35
CA ASP A 212 1.23 -15.36 -7.43
C ASP A 212 1.91 -16.49 -6.65
N VAL A 213 1.40 -16.74 -5.44
CA VAL A 213 1.82 -17.84 -4.55
C VAL A 213 0.58 -18.53 -4.01
N TYR A 214 0.54 -19.86 -4.12
CA TYR A 214 -0.66 -20.64 -3.83
C TYR A 214 -0.91 -20.79 -2.33
N ALA A 215 -2.19 -20.70 -1.98
CA ALA A 215 -2.73 -21.04 -0.66
C ALA A 215 -3.51 -22.36 -0.68
N HIS A 216 -3.70 -22.98 -1.87
CA HIS A 216 -4.37 -24.25 -2.02
C HIS A 216 -3.73 -25.32 -1.12
N PRO A 217 -4.49 -26.11 -0.32
CA PRO A 217 -3.93 -27.05 0.66
C PRO A 217 -2.99 -28.12 0.08
N ALA A 218 -3.17 -28.51 -1.19
CA ALA A 218 -2.26 -29.44 -1.87
C ALA A 218 -0.92 -28.81 -2.31
N HIS A 219 -0.85 -27.47 -2.41
CA HIS A 219 0.32 -26.74 -2.90
C HIS A 219 0.64 -25.48 -2.06
N PRO A 220 0.69 -25.56 -0.72
CA PRO A 220 0.82 -24.38 0.13
C PRO A 220 2.19 -23.73 -0.06
N GLY A 221 2.21 -22.43 -0.36
CA GLY A 221 3.44 -21.65 -0.54
C GLY A 221 4.18 -21.92 -1.85
N ARG A 222 3.56 -22.64 -2.80
CA ARG A 222 4.13 -22.85 -4.13
C ARG A 222 4.01 -21.58 -4.96
N GLY A 223 5.11 -21.10 -5.52
CA GLY A 223 5.13 -20.02 -6.49
C GLY A 223 4.47 -20.43 -7.80
N GLY A 224 3.74 -19.49 -8.39
CA GLY A 224 3.08 -19.61 -9.68
C GLY A 224 3.84 -18.88 -10.79
N TRP A 225 3.12 -18.03 -11.52
CA TRP A 225 3.63 -17.27 -12.67
C TRP A 225 4.79 -16.36 -12.26
N THR A 226 5.98 -16.52 -12.84
CA THR A 226 7.17 -15.70 -12.54
C THR A 226 7.55 -14.77 -13.69
N TRP A 227 8.53 -13.88 -13.44
CA TRP A 227 9.13 -12.92 -14.37
C TRP A 227 8.22 -11.77 -14.83
N TYR A 228 7.15 -12.07 -15.54
CA TYR A 228 6.26 -11.06 -16.11
C TYR A 228 5.17 -10.69 -15.12
N THR A 229 5.46 -9.71 -14.26
CA THR A 229 4.50 -9.22 -13.27
C THR A 229 4.77 -7.78 -12.87
N GLY A 230 3.71 -6.99 -12.74
CA GLY A 230 3.80 -5.64 -12.17
C GLY A 230 4.24 -5.63 -10.69
N ALA A 231 4.15 -6.77 -9.99
CA ALA A 231 4.51 -6.89 -8.59
C ALA A 231 5.98 -6.52 -8.33
N ALA A 232 6.89 -6.77 -9.27
CA ALA A 232 8.31 -6.46 -9.10
C ALA A 232 8.56 -4.95 -8.90
N GLY A 233 7.94 -4.10 -9.74
CA GLY A 233 8.05 -2.65 -9.62
C GLY A 233 7.44 -2.12 -8.33
N TRP A 234 6.27 -2.66 -7.95
CA TRP A 234 5.61 -2.27 -6.69
C TRP A 234 6.38 -2.75 -5.46
N LEU A 235 6.98 -3.94 -5.48
CA LEU A 235 7.80 -4.44 -4.37
C LEU A 235 9.05 -3.56 -4.18
N TYR A 236 9.68 -3.15 -5.28
CA TYR A 236 10.80 -2.19 -5.24
C TYR A 236 10.38 -0.86 -4.61
N ARG A 237 9.26 -0.28 -5.07
CA ARG A 237 8.72 0.96 -4.49
C ARG A 237 8.32 0.78 -3.02
N THR A 238 7.82 -0.38 -2.63
CA THR A 238 7.46 -0.65 -1.23
C THR A 238 8.69 -0.62 -0.34
N GLY A 239 9.76 -1.33 -0.75
CA GLY A 239 11.04 -1.29 -0.04
C GLY A 239 11.60 0.13 0.06
N LEU A 240 11.71 0.82 -1.07
CA LEU A 240 12.38 2.13 -1.13
C LEU A 240 11.54 3.28 -0.58
N GLU A 241 10.28 3.39 -1.00
CA GLU A 241 9.43 4.55 -0.75
C GLU A 241 8.57 4.40 0.50
N SER A 242 8.08 3.18 0.79
CA SER A 242 7.14 2.96 1.92
C SER A 242 7.84 2.52 3.20
N LEU A 243 8.88 1.67 3.09
CA LEU A 243 9.66 1.21 4.25
C LEU A 243 10.84 2.14 4.52
N LEU A 244 11.78 2.27 3.58
CA LEU A 244 12.95 3.13 3.74
C LEU A 244 12.63 4.64 3.59
N GLY A 245 11.44 4.98 3.11
CA GLY A 245 10.90 6.34 3.15
C GLY A 245 11.40 7.32 2.10
N LEU A 246 12.25 6.91 1.14
CA LEU A 246 12.80 7.80 0.12
C LEU A 246 11.80 8.06 -1.00
N ARG A 247 11.29 9.29 -1.10
CA ARG A 247 10.29 9.68 -2.11
C ARG A 247 10.66 10.99 -2.79
N ARG A 248 10.89 10.95 -4.11
CA ARG A 248 11.11 12.18 -4.89
C ARG A 248 9.80 12.97 -5.07
N GLN A 249 9.88 14.29 -4.93
CA GLN A 249 8.77 15.23 -5.07
C GLN A 249 9.22 16.44 -5.91
N GLY A 250 9.13 16.33 -7.23
CA GLY A 250 9.55 17.41 -8.14
C GLY A 250 11.04 17.74 -8.00
N ALA A 251 11.32 18.91 -7.42
CA ALA A 251 12.66 19.48 -7.16
C ALA A 251 13.15 19.29 -5.71
N SER A 252 12.44 18.48 -4.92
CA SER A 252 12.86 18.01 -3.61
C SER A 252 12.65 16.50 -3.48
N PHE A 253 13.05 15.93 -2.35
CA PHE A 253 12.66 14.59 -1.95
C PHE A 253 12.35 14.56 -0.45
N ALA A 254 11.54 13.59 -0.05
CA ALA A 254 11.19 13.33 1.33
C ALA A 254 11.89 12.06 1.84
N ILE A 255 12.20 12.04 3.14
CA ILE A 255 12.59 10.87 3.90
C ILE A 255 11.58 10.69 5.05
N ASP A 256 10.68 9.73 4.91
CA ASP A 256 9.63 9.40 5.89
C ASP A 256 9.56 7.87 6.06
N PRO A 257 10.48 7.28 6.84
CA PRO A 257 10.58 5.84 6.94
C PRO A 257 9.54 5.22 7.86
N CYS A 258 9.16 3.99 7.51
CA CYS A 258 8.36 3.10 8.33
C CYS A 258 9.10 1.75 8.41
N ILE A 259 10.02 1.65 9.37
CA ILE A 259 10.99 0.55 9.51
C ILE A 259 10.73 -0.26 10.78
N PRO A 260 11.35 -1.44 10.95
CA PRO A 260 11.33 -2.14 12.22
C PRO A 260 11.95 -1.30 13.34
N ALA A 261 11.34 -1.33 14.52
CA ALA A 261 11.85 -0.67 15.72
C ALA A 261 13.26 -1.16 16.10
N LEU A 262 13.56 -2.42 15.77
CA LEU A 262 14.86 -3.05 16.08
C LEU A 262 16.03 -2.47 15.26
N TRP A 263 15.79 -1.84 14.12
CA TRP A 263 16.86 -1.31 13.29
C TRP A 263 17.46 -0.07 13.94
N PRO A 264 18.74 -0.07 14.34
CA PRO A 264 19.37 1.10 14.93
C PRO A 264 19.71 2.15 13.89
N GLU A 265 19.98 1.73 12.65
CA GLU A 265 20.37 2.59 11.54
C GLU A 265 20.18 1.86 10.20
N TYR A 266 19.99 2.61 9.12
CA TYR A 266 20.24 2.14 7.75
C TYR A 266 20.79 3.28 6.87
N ALA A 267 21.35 2.91 5.71
CA ALA A 267 21.86 3.86 4.74
C ALA A 267 21.32 3.61 3.32
N ILE A 268 21.13 4.68 2.56
CA ILE A 268 20.78 4.67 1.12
C ILE A 268 21.84 5.46 0.37
N VAL A 269 22.40 4.85 -0.68
CA VAL A 269 23.18 5.57 -1.68
C VAL A 269 22.30 5.76 -2.91
N TRP A 270 21.89 6.99 -3.16
CA TRP A 270 20.99 7.33 -4.25
C TRP A 270 21.67 8.28 -5.24
N ARG A 271 21.44 8.07 -6.55
CA ARG A 271 21.96 8.94 -7.60
C ARG A 271 20.82 9.64 -8.31
N PHE A 272 20.88 10.96 -8.36
CA PHE A 272 19.99 11.80 -9.15
C PHE A 272 20.81 12.56 -10.20
N GLY A 273 20.61 12.24 -11.48
CA GLY A 273 21.46 12.77 -12.55
C GLY A 273 22.92 12.37 -12.33
N ARG A 274 23.79 13.37 -12.21
CA ARG A 274 25.23 13.22 -11.93
C ARG A 274 25.54 13.28 -10.43
N THR A 275 24.56 13.66 -9.61
CA THR A 275 24.74 13.95 -8.19
C THR A 275 24.44 12.72 -7.33
N ARG A 276 25.25 12.53 -6.29
CA ARG A 276 25.16 11.40 -5.38
C ARG A 276 24.70 11.87 -4.00
N TYR A 277 23.71 11.18 -3.43
CA TYR A 277 23.21 11.40 -2.09
C TYR A 277 23.58 10.19 -1.23
N GLU A 278 24.30 10.44 -0.14
CA GLU A 278 24.51 9.46 0.93
C GLU A 278 23.56 9.78 2.08
N ILE A 279 22.54 8.95 2.25
CA ILE A 279 21.48 9.17 3.23
C ILE A 279 21.68 8.17 4.36
N THR A 280 21.90 8.66 5.57
CA THR A 280 21.96 7.82 6.77
C THR A 280 20.78 8.14 7.66
N VAL A 281 20.07 7.12 8.12
CA VAL A 281 18.90 7.25 8.98
C VAL A 281 19.15 6.48 10.26
N ALA A 282 19.33 7.21 11.37
CA ALA A 282 19.53 6.66 12.71
C ALA A 282 18.22 6.59 13.47
N ASN A 283 18.04 5.55 14.29
CA ASN A 283 16.83 5.28 15.07
C ASN A 283 17.17 5.03 16.56
N PRO A 284 17.67 6.05 17.28
CA PRO A 284 18.12 5.89 18.67
C PRO A 284 16.98 5.57 19.64
N GLU A 285 15.74 5.94 19.31
CA GLU A 285 14.55 5.71 20.12
C GLU A 285 13.80 4.41 19.77
N HIS A 286 14.33 3.59 18.84
CA HIS A 286 13.71 2.34 18.40
C HIS A 286 12.23 2.51 18.00
N ARG A 287 11.95 3.53 17.18
CA ARG A 287 10.59 3.81 16.68
C ARG A 287 10.41 3.21 15.30
N CYS A 288 9.17 2.86 14.97
CA CYS A 288 8.84 2.45 13.60
C CYS A 288 8.82 3.63 12.63
N ARG A 289 8.46 4.83 13.09
CA ARG A 289 8.24 6.03 12.27
C ARG A 289 8.39 7.31 13.10
N GLY A 290 8.54 8.43 12.40
CA GLY A 290 8.62 9.78 12.94
C GLY A 290 10.05 10.30 12.83
N VAL A 291 10.22 11.43 12.14
CA VAL A 291 11.53 12.08 11.96
C VAL A 291 11.63 13.25 12.93
N ALA A 292 12.64 13.21 13.81
CA ALA A 292 12.89 14.27 14.77
C ALA A 292 13.79 15.38 14.18
N ALA A 293 14.76 15.00 13.34
CA ALA A 293 15.69 15.94 12.72
C ALA A 293 16.21 15.42 11.37
N ALA A 294 16.53 16.35 10.48
CA ALA A 294 17.24 16.07 9.23
C ALA A 294 18.24 17.18 8.89
N GLU A 295 19.37 16.80 8.31
CA GLU A 295 20.42 17.68 7.83
C GLU A 295 20.84 17.32 6.40
N LEU A 296 21.14 18.33 5.59
CA LEU A 296 21.81 18.24 4.30
C LEU A 296 23.13 18.99 4.41
N ASP A 297 24.25 18.28 4.24
CA ASP A 297 25.61 18.82 4.36
C ASP A 297 25.85 19.60 5.67
N GLY A 298 25.29 19.09 6.77
CA GLY A 298 25.39 19.69 8.10
C GLY A 298 24.46 20.88 8.34
N THR A 299 23.60 21.23 7.37
CA THR A 299 22.58 22.27 7.52
C THR A 299 21.22 21.64 7.75
N ALA A 300 20.49 22.08 8.79
CA ALA A 300 19.14 21.58 9.07
C ALA A 300 18.18 21.82 7.90
N VAL A 301 17.38 20.81 7.57
CA VAL A 301 16.39 20.84 6.48
C VAL A 301 15.06 20.22 6.91
N ASP A 302 13.99 20.52 6.19
CA ASP A 302 12.72 19.82 6.33
C ASP A 302 12.85 18.40 5.72
N PRO A 303 12.68 17.32 6.51
CA PRO A 303 12.73 15.95 5.98
C PRO A 303 11.65 15.64 4.95
N ALA A 304 10.56 16.41 4.88
CA ALA A 304 9.52 16.27 3.87
C ALA A 304 9.90 16.93 2.53
N ALA A 305 10.92 17.80 2.50
CA ALA A 305 11.26 18.60 1.34
C ALA A 305 12.77 18.91 1.27
N VAL A 306 13.61 17.87 1.37
CA VAL A 306 15.07 18.01 1.20
C VAL A 306 15.36 18.46 -0.25
N PRO A 307 16.12 19.55 -0.45
CA PRO A 307 16.43 20.05 -1.79
C PRO A 307 17.09 18.99 -2.67
N LEU A 308 16.65 18.90 -3.93
CA LEU A 308 17.19 17.98 -4.92
C LEU A 308 17.92 18.77 -6.02
N VAL A 309 19.25 18.72 -6.02
CA VAL A 309 20.13 19.37 -6.99
C VAL A 309 20.88 18.35 -7.86
N ASP A 310 21.21 18.75 -9.09
CA ASP A 310 22.07 18.00 -10.02
C ASP A 310 23.37 18.76 -10.37
N ASP A 311 24.20 19.02 -9.36
CA ASP A 311 25.47 19.75 -9.48
C ASP A 311 26.69 18.87 -9.77
N GLY A 312 26.54 17.54 -9.68
CA GLY A 312 27.60 16.55 -9.87
C GLY A 312 28.39 16.23 -8.60
N GLY A 313 28.02 16.80 -7.46
CA GLY A 313 28.66 16.60 -6.16
C GLY A 313 28.19 15.34 -5.44
N THR A 314 28.73 15.16 -4.22
CA THR A 314 28.20 14.23 -3.23
C THR A 314 27.63 15.02 -2.07
N HIS A 315 26.35 14.79 -1.76
CA HIS A 315 25.66 15.38 -0.63
C HIS A 315 25.41 14.35 0.46
N ILE A 316 25.61 14.76 1.71
CA ILE A 316 25.40 13.94 2.90
C ILE A 316 24.07 14.33 3.52
N VAL A 317 23.16 13.37 3.64
CA VAL A 317 21.88 13.55 4.31
C VAL A 317 21.88 12.71 5.58
N LYS A 318 21.64 13.35 6.72
CA LYS A 318 21.52 12.66 8.01
C LYS A 318 20.10 12.85 8.52
N VAL A 319 19.46 11.76 8.92
CA VAL A 319 18.10 11.75 9.45
C VAL A 319 18.11 11.03 10.78
N VAL A 320 17.40 11.56 11.77
CA VAL A 320 17.25 10.95 13.09
C VAL A 320 15.77 10.73 13.35
N LEU A 321 15.39 9.48 13.62
CA LEU A 321 14.04 9.14 14.06
C LEU A 321 13.84 9.47 15.54
N GLY A 322 12.63 9.89 15.87
CA GLY A 322 12.24 10.27 17.23
C GLY A 322 10.84 10.85 17.25
N ALA A 323 10.40 11.34 18.41
CA ALA A 323 9.15 12.10 18.49
C ALA A 323 9.23 13.37 17.64
N GLU A 324 8.20 13.64 16.82
CA GLU A 324 8.11 14.92 16.10
C GLU A 324 8.20 16.09 17.08
N PRO A 325 8.94 17.16 16.76
CA PRO A 325 8.98 18.35 17.59
C PRO A 325 7.55 18.88 17.77
N ARG A 326 7.06 18.87 19.01
CA ARG A 326 5.74 19.42 19.34
C ARG A 326 5.71 20.88 18.87
N PRO A 327 4.70 21.33 18.09
CA PRO A 327 4.59 22.74 17.77
C PRO A 327 4.50 23.53 19.09
N LEU A 328 5.40 24.50 19.27
CA LEU A 328 5.39 25.39 20.43
C LEU A 328 3.99 26.02 20.52
N ALA A 329 3.28 25.77 21.63
CA ALA A 329 2.00 26.39 21.89
C ALA A 329 2.15 27.92 21.84
N PRO A 330 1.25 28.67 21.18
CA PRO A 330 1.34 30.11 21.14
C PRO A 330 1.30 30.66 22.57
N SER A 331 2.33 31.43 22.93
CA SER A 331 2.41 32.07 24.25
C SER A 331 1.13 32.87 24.50
N ARG A 332 0.44 32.57 25.61
CA ARG A 332 -0.68 33.38 26.07
C ARG A 332 -0.11 34.75 26.45
N ARG A 333 -0.26 35.74 25.57
CA ARG A 333 -0.14 37.14 25.98
C ARG A 333 -1.18 37.40 27.06
N ALA A 334 -0.71 37.74 28.25
CA ALA A 334 -1.56 38.22 29.33
C ALA A 334 -2.30 39.47 28.85
N VAL A 335 -3.62 39.41 28.81
CA VAL A 335 -4.47 40.58 28.68
C VAL A 335 -4.48 41.24 30.06
N THR A 336 -3.68 42.29 30.23
CA THR A 336 -3.88 43.26 31.31
C THR A 336 -5.15 44.06 30.99
N THR A 337 -6.19 43.83 31.78
CA THR A 337 -7.38 44.68 31.84
C THR A 337 -7.04 46.00 32.52
N ALA A 338 -7.32 47.10 31.83
CA ALA A 338 -7.61 48.41 32.41
C ALA A 338 -8.99 48.81 31.89
#